data_AF-A0A979FMS8-F1
#
_entry.id   AF-A0A979FMS8-F1
#
_cell.length_a   1.000
_cell.length_b   1.000
_cell.length_c   1.000
_cell.angle_alpha   90.00
_cell.angle_beta   90.00
_cell.angle_gamma   90.00
#
_symmetry.space_group_name_H-M   'P 1'
#
loop_
_entity.id
_entity.type
_entity.pdbx_description
1 polymer ?
#
loop_
_entity_poly.entity_id
_entity_poly.type
_entity_poly.pdbx_seq_one_letter_code
_entity_poly.pdbx_strand_id
1 'polypeptide(L)'
;MECLGALGSRYMDAGTAQVLANKVRENLSTRSWSSLTNDLMRDMNFIMKGIPANEIRDLPRLAPPNDFSDTVTVLGNEKMMFSDDQACSEYADKVLTTWRSLADMSDKQLAMYNRLLCVANASLINSLSPERVGNALTYLGVTLEGCSRENVLTPLALKALSYYPFNMNKAQVREMGVVFAGIPYDKIAGRDASSFTGLTPAALRAMSSEAIIVRRVPKYVGYHLGAAGKAIR
;
A
#
# COMPACT_ATOMS: atom_id res chain seq x y z
N MET A 1 -20.32 -23.94 12.60
CA MET A 1 -19.47 -22.76 12.31
C MET A 1 -18.74 -22.88 10.97
N GLU A 2 -18.53 -24.09 10.43
CA GLU A 2 -17.98 -24.34 9.08
C GLU A 2 -18.72 -23.60 7.92
N CYS A 3 -19.99 -23.23 8.12
CA CYS A 3 -20.76 -22.48 7.12
C CYS A 3 -20.30 -21.02 6.91
N LEU A 4 -19.63 -20.38 7.89
CA LEU A 4 -19.18 -18.99 7.75
C LEU A 4 -18.02 -18.87 6.75
N GLY A 5 -17.11 -19.85 6.74
CA GLY A 5 -16.01 -19.92 5.76
C GLY A 5 -16.51 -20.06 4.32
N ALA A 6 -17.64 -20.74 4.09
CA ALA A 6 -18.28 -20.85 2.78
C ALA A 6 -18.98 -19.55 2.35
N LEU A 7 -19.49 -18.76 3.30
CA LEU A 7 -20.11 -17.47 3.05
C LEU A 7 -19.08 -16.39 2.73
N GLY A 8 -17.87 -16.44 3.29
CA GLY A 8 -16.76 -15.52 3.01
C GLY A 8 -16.08 -15.67 1.64
N SER A 9 -16.80 -16.10 0.59
CA SER A 9 -16.23 -16.27 -0.75
C SER A 9 -15.74 -14.93 -1.33
N ARG A 10 -14.66 -14.99 -2.12
CA ARG A 10 -13.87 -13.83 -2.63
C ARG A 10 -14.62 -12.83 -3.53
N TYR A 11 -15.93 -13.02 -3.73
CA TYR A 11 -16.75 -12.27 -4.69
C TYR A 11 -17.93 -11.54 -4.05
N MET A 12 -17.97 -11.43 -2.72
CA MET A 12 -19.03 -10.73 -2.01
C MET A 12 -18.91 -9.21 -2.18
N ASP A 13 -19.97 -8.55 -2.62
CA ASP A 13 -20.05 -7.10 -2.66
C ASP A 13 -20.21 -6.49 -1.25
N ALA A 14 -19.93 -5.20 -1.11
CA ALA A 14 -19.94 -4.52 0.18
C ALA A 14 -21.31 -4.54 0.88
N GLY A 15 -22.41 -4.47 0.12
CA GLY A 15 -23.77 -4.50 0.67
C GLY A 15 -24.10 -5.87 1.25
N THR A 16 -23.78 -6.94 0.51
CA THR A 16 -23.95 -8.32 1.00
C THR A 16 -23.09 -8.59 2.24
N ALA A 17 -21.85 -8.11 2.26
CA ALA A 17 -20.97 -8.24 3.42
C ALA A 17 -21.57 -7.56 4.67
N GLN A 18 -22.14 -6.36 4.51
CA GLN A 18 -22.77 -5.62 5.61
C GLN A 18 -24.02 -6.33 6.15
N VAL A 19 -24.87 -6.86 5.27
CA VAL A 19 -26.06 -7.63 5.68
C VAL A 19 -25.66 -8.87 6.49
N LEU A 20 -24.63 -9.59 6.05
CA LEU A 20 -24.14 -10.77 6.77
C LEU A 20 -23.45 -10.38 8.09
N ALA A 21 -22.69 -9.29 8.13
CA ALA A 21 -22.10 -8.78 9.36
C ALA A 21 -23.19 -8.48 10.39
N ASN A 22 -24.26 -7.78 10.00
CA ASN A 22 -25.39 -7.49 10.87
C ASN A 22 -26.04 -8.78 11.41
N LYS A 23 -26.27 -9.78 10.55
CA LYS A 23 -26.79 -11.09 10.97
C LYS A 23 -25.88 -11.81 11.95
N VAL A 24 -24.56 -11.78 11.73
CA VAL A 24 -23.61 -12.37 12.67
C VAL A 24 -23.71 -11.67 14.01
N ARG A 25 -23.68 -10.33 14.02
CA ARG A 25 -23.79 -9.52 15.25
C ARG A 25 -25.06 -9.84 16.03
N GLU A 26 -26.21 -9.94 15.36
CA GLU A 26 -27.49 -10.28 16.00
C GLU A 26 -27.49 -11.65 16.70
N ASN A 27 -26.68 -12.59 16.20
CA ASN A 27 -26.53 -13.94 16.76
C ASN A 27 -25.42 -14.04 17.82
N LEU A 28 -24.63 -12.99 18.05
CA LEU A 28 -23.68 -12.95 19.16
C LEU A 28 -24.46 -12.78 20.48
N SER A 29 -24.02 -13.47 21.53
CA SER A 29 -24.68 -13.47 22.84
C SER A 29 -24.83 -12.07 23.44
N THR A 30 -23.88 -11.18 23.20
CA THR A 30 -23.88 -9.78 23.66
C THR A 30 -24.31 -8.79 22.58
N ARG A 31 -24.62 -9.26 21.37
CA ARG A 31 -24.82 -8.43 20.16
C ARG A 31 -23.68 -7.43 19.90
N SER A 32 -22.49 -7.74 20.40
CA SER A 32 -21.32 -6.86 20.33
C SER A 32 -20.13 -7.60 19.74
N TRP A 33 -19.39 -6.90 18.89
CA TRP A 33 -18.15 -7.37 18.28
C TRP A 33 -17.06 -7.70 19.29
N SER A 34 -17.12 -7.10 20.49
CA SER A 34 -16.17 -7.37 21.58
C SER A 34 -16.13 -8.83 22.04
N SER A 35 -17.16 -9.62 21.71
CA SER A 35 -17.26 -11.04 22.04
C SER A 35 -16.64 -11.98 21.00
N LEU A 36 -16.16 -11.46 19.86
CA LEU A 36 -15.57 -12.29 18.81
C LEU A 36 -14.27 -12.95 19.28
N THR A 37 -14.02 -14.18 18.84
CA THR A 37 -12.71 -14.85 18.98
C THR A 37 -11.89 -14.65 17.71
N ASN A 38 -10.57 -14.84 17.80
CA ASN A 38 -9.68 -14.79 16.62
C ASN A 38 -10.14 -15.77 15.53
N ASP A 39 -10.50 -17.00 15.92
CA ASP A 39 -10.96 -18.03 14.98
C ASP A 39 -12.25 -17.61 14.29
N LEU A 40 -13.19 -17.01 15.03
CA LEU A 40 -14.45 -16.55 14.45
C LEU A 40 -14.24 -15.39 13.48
N MET A 41 -13.38 -14.42 13.81
CA MET A 41 -13.04 -13.34 12.89
C MET A 41 -12.32 -13.87 11.63
N ARG A 42 -11.52 -14.93 11.75
CA ARG A 42 -10.88 -15.61 10.61
C ARG A 42 -11.91 -16.30 9.72
N ASP A 43 -12.86 -17.01 10.32
CA ASP A 43 -13.94 -17.71 9.60
C ASP A 43 -14.89 -16.73 8.91
N MET A 44 -15.10 -15.55 9.50
CA MET A 44 -15.92 -14.48 8.91
C MET A 44 -15.29 -13.89 7.64
N ASN A 45 -13.97 -13.82 7.54
CA ASN A 45 -13.23 -13.40 6.33
C ASN A 45 -13.83 -12.13 5.68
N PHE A 46 -14.34 -12.19 4.43
CA PHE A 46 -14.92 -11.04 3.73
C PHE A 46 -16.13 -10.39 4.43
N ILE A 47 -16.80 -11.09 5.35
CA ILE A 47 -17.88 -10.53 6.18
C ILE A 47 -17.34 -9.40 7.07
N MET A 48 -16.07 -9.46 7.49
CA MET A 48 -15.43 -8.40 8.30
C MET A 48 -15.45 -7.04 7.59
N LYS A 49 -15.43 -7.02 6.24
CA LYS A 49 -15.58 -5.78 5.45
C LYS A 49 -16.94 -5.09 5.66
N GLY A 50 -17.96 -5.84 6.07
CA GLY A 50 -19.29 -5.33 6.34
C GLY A 50 -19.44 -4.64 7.71
N ILE A 51 -18.42 -4.71 8.57
CA ILE A 51 -18.44 -4.02 9.87
C ILE A 51 -18.35 -2.50 9.63
N PRO A 52 -19.29 -1.70 10.15
CA PRO A 52 -19.25 -0.25 10.03
C PRO A 52 -17.95 0.32 10.61
N ALA A 53 -17.39 1.37 9.98
CA ALA A 53 -16.10 1.93 10.38
C ALA A 53 -16.05 2.33 11.86
N ASN A 54 -17.14 2.93 12.36
CA ASN A 54 -17.29 3.35 13.74
C ASN A 54 -17.36 2.19 14.76
N GLU A 55 -17.61 0.96 14.30
CA GLU A 55 -17.72 -0.24 15.14
C GLU A 55 -16.43 -1.08 15.16
N ILE A 56 -15.43 -0.76 14.32
CA ILE A 56 -14.13 -1.45 14.27
C ILE A 56 -13.41 -1.37 15.63
N ARG A 57 -13.58 -0.26 16.34
CA ARG A 57 -12.99 -0.06 17.68
C ARG A 57 -13.47 -1.10 18.68
N ASP A 58 -14.71 -1.58 18.53
CA ASP A 58 -15.36 -2.54 19.41
C ASP A 58 -14.85 -3.97 19.20
N LEU A 59 -14.08 -4.22 18.13
CA LEU A 59 -13.44 -5.52 17.94
C LEU A 59 -12.54 -5.87 19.15
N PRO A 60 -12.47 -7.14 19.55
CA PRO A 60 -11.62 -7.54 20.65
C PRO A 60 -10.15 -7.34 20.29
N ARG A 61 -9.30 -7.25 21.31
CA ARG A 61 -7.86 -7.39 21.10
C ARG A 61 -7.58 -8.83 20.72
N LEU A 62 -6.83 -9.04 19.65
CA LEU A 62 -6.46 -10.38 19.21
C LEU A 62 -5.49 -11.01 20.22
N ALA A 63 -5.80 -12.24 20.67
CA ALA A 63 -5.01 -12.98 21.67
C ALA A 63 -4.71 -14.41 21.19
N PRO A 64 -3.48 -14.94 21.35
CA PRO A 64 -2.32 -14.27 21.94
C PRO A 64 -1.70 -13.22 21.01
N PRO A 65 -1.07 -12.16 21.56
CA PRO A 65 -0.48 -11.03 20.84
C PRO A 65 0.78 -11.39 20.02
N ASN A 66 0.98 -12.67 19.69
CA ASN A 66 2.19 -13.17 19.03
C ASN A 66 1.95 -13.59 17.57
N ASP A 67 0.69 -13.74 17.14
CA ASP A 67 0.36 -14.03 15.74
C ASP A 67 -0.07 -12.77 14.95
N PHE A 68 0.92 -12.00 14.51
CA PHE A 68 0.71 -10.83 13.63
C PHE A 68 0.09 -11.27 12.30
N SER A 69 0.43 -12.48 11.87
CA SER A 69 -0.04 -13.04 10.61
C SER A 69 -1.54 -13.24 10.65
N ASP A 70 -2.07 -13.76 11.75
CA ASP A 70 -3.51 -13.87 11.98
C ASP A 70 -4.20 -12.52 12.02
N THR A 71 -3.58 -11.52 12.65
CA THR A 71 -4.14 -10.18 12.78
C THR A 71 -4.33 -9.50 11.43
N VAL A 72 -3.31 -9.52 10.59
CA VAL A 72 -3.41 -8.97 9.24
C VAL A 72 -4.27 -9.87 8.35
N THR A 73 -4.22 -11.19 8.49
CA THR A 73 -5.09 -12.08 7.70
C THR A 73 -6.57 -11.82 7.98
N VAL A 74 -6.90 -11.53 9.24
CA VAL A 74 -8.26 -11.24 9.73
C VAL A 74 -8.69 -9.80 9.44
N LEU A 75 -7.81 -8.81 9.62
CA LEU A 75 -8.18 -7.38 9.58
C LEU A 75 -7.63 -6.62 8.36
N GLY A 76 -6.57 -7.10 7.73
CA GLY A 76 -5.75 -6.35 6.76
C GLY A 76 -5.38 -7.13 5.49
N ASN A 77 -6.08 -8.21 5.16
CA ASN A 77 -5.73 -9.04 4.01
C ASN A 77 -5.71 -8.19 2.73
N GLU A 78 -4.69 -8.41 1.88
CA GLU A 78 -4.51 -7.84 0.53
C GLU A 78 -5.79 -7.78 -0.33
N LYS A 79 -6.77 -8.60 0.00
CA LYS A 79 -8.03 -8.80 -0.73
C LYS A 79 -9.21 -8.04 -0.13
N MET A 80 -9.10 -7.54 1.09
CA MET A 80 -10.06 -6.60 1.65
C MET A 80 -9.75 -5.23 1.07
N MET A 81 -10.27 -4.95 -0.12
CA MET A 81 -10.34 -3.58 -0.62
C MET A 81 -11.30 -2.81 0.30
N PHE A 82 -10.80 -2.26 1.41
CA PHE A 82 -11.48 -1.17 2.11
C PHE A 82 -11.48 0.00 1.13
N SER A 83 -12.63 0.19 0.48
CA SER A 83 -12.86 1.29 -0.45
C SER A 83 -13.17 2.60 0.29
N ASP A 84 -13.39 2.51 1.61
CA ASP A 84 -13.67 3.63 2.48
C ASP A 84 -12.41 3.95 3.31
N ASP A 85 -11.89 5.15 3.11
CA ASP A 85 -10.73 5.68 3.82
C ASP A 85 -10.94 5.71 5.34
N GLN A 86 -12.18 5.92 5.79
CA GLN A 86 -12.52 5.94 7.22
C GLN A 86 -12.41 4.54 7.83
N ALA A 87 -12.96 3.52 7.16
CA ALA A 87 -12.84 2.14 7.61
C ALA A 87 -11.37 1.71 7.65
N CYS A 88 -10.61 2.03 6.60
CA CYS A 88 -9.20 1.72 6.52
C CYS A 88 -8.42 2.40 7.67
N SER A 89 -8.71 3.67 7.99
CA SER A 89 -8.10 4.43 9.10
C SER A 89 -8.35 3.81 10.47
N GLU A 90 -9.59 3.41 10.75
CA GLU A 90 -9.97 2.77 12.01
C GLU A 90 -9.32 1.37 12.15
N TYR A 91 -9.21 0.61 11.05
CA TYR A 91 -8.47 -0.66 11.04
C TYR A 91 -6.97 -0.47 11.28
N ALA A 92 -6.37 0.53 10.61
CA ALA A 92 -4.97 0.88 10.81
C ALA A 92 -4.68 1.27 12.27
N ASP A 93 -5.51 2.15 12.86
CA ASP A 93 -5.40 2.54 14.27
C ASP A 93 -5.55 1.33 15.20
N LYS A 94 -6.52 0.44 14.92
CA LYS A 94 -6.70 -0.79 15.71
C LYS A 94 -5.46 -1.68 15.70
N VAL A 95 -4.82 -1.85 14.54
CA VAL A 95 -3.58 -2.65 14.41
C VAL A 95 -2.42 -1.98 15.15
N LEU A 96 -2.23 -0.66 14.97
CA LEU A 96 -1.14 0.09 15.59
C LEU A 96 -1.27 0.18 17.12
N THR A 97 -2.48 0.33 17.65
CA THR A 97 -2.74 0.44 19.10
C THR A 97 -2.74 -0.91 19.82
N THR A 98 -3.09 -2.00 19.13
CA THR A 98 -3.20 -3.33 19.73
C THR A 98 -1.88 -4.09 19.74
N TRP A 99 -1.02 -3.88 18.74
CA TRP A 99 0.11 -4.76 18.48
C TRP A 99 1.47 -4.11 18.67
N ARG A 100 1.86 -3.22 17.75
CA ARG A 100 3.15 -2.52 17.81
C ARG A 100 3.17 -1.30 16.91
N SER A 101 4.06 -0.37 17.23
CA SER A 101 4.32 0.79 16.38
C SER A 101 4.84 0.36 15.01
N LEU A 102 4.61 1.18 13.98
CA LEU A 102 5.07 0.91 12.62
C LEU A 102 6.61 0.74 12.57
N ALA A 103 7.35 1.50 13.37
CA ALA A 103 8.82 1.45 13.46
C ALA A 103 9.34 0.09 13.98
N ASP A 104 8.55 -0.58 14.80
CA ASP A 104 8.97 -1.82 15.44
C ASP A 104 8.77 -3.01 14.49
N MET A 105 7.81 -2.96 13.55
CA MET A 105 7.45 -4.06 12.64
C MET A 105 8.66 -4.64 11.87
N SER A 106 8.69 -5.97 11.69
CA SER A 106 9.65 -6.64 10.81
C SER A 106 9.32 -6.40 9.32
N ASP A 107 10.25 -6.69 8.41
CA ASP A 107 10.04 -6.51 6.96
C ASP A 107 8.79 -7.24 6.46
N LYS A 108 8.59 -8.49 6.92
CA LYS A 108 7.41 -9.29 6.62
C LYS A 108 6.14 -8.68 7.20
N GLN A 109 6.21 -8.14 8.42
CA GLN A 109 5.05 -7.51 9.06
C GLN A 109 4.66 -6.21 8.36
N LEU A 110 5.64 -5.39 7.94
CA LEU A 110 5.38 -4.17 7.18
C LEU A 110 4.79 -4.47 5.80
N ALA A 111 5.33 -5.49 5.11
CA ALA A 111 4.80 -6.01 3.87
C ALA A 111 3.33 -6.46 4.00
N MET A 112 3.00 -7.09 5.12
CA MET A 112 1.64 -7.52 5.46
C MET A 112 0.72 -6.33 5.81
N TYR A 113 1.23 -5.29 6.48
CA TYR A 113 0.47 -4.08 6.78
C TYR A 113 -0.04 -3.38 5.50
N ASN A 114 0.72 -3.46 4.41
CA ASN A 114 0.24 -3.31 3.05
C ASN A 114 -0.68 -2.08 2.80
N ARG A 115 -1.93 -2.27 2.35
CA ARG A 115 -2.85 -1.18 2.04
C ARG A 115 -3.29 -0.37 3.25
N LEU A 116 -3.09 -0.87 4.47
CA LEU A 116 -3.26 -0.06 5.68
C LEU A 116 -2.22 1.08 5.73
N LEU A 117 -1.14 1.01 4.94
CA LEU A 117 -0.26 2.17 4.72
C LEU A 117 -0.96 3.31 3.97
N CYS A 118 -2.01 3.06 3.18
CA CYS A 118 -2.71 4.13 2.44
C CYS A 118 -3.33 5.19 3.36
N VAL A 119 -3.66 4.81 4.59
CA VAL A 119 -4.27 5.70 5.60
C VAL A 119 -3.27 6.12 6.69
N ALA A 120 -2.04 5.62 6.62
CA ALA A 120 -0.96 6.13 7.46
C ALA A 120 -0.63 7.57 7.01
N ASN A 121 -0.34 8.43 7.98
CA ASN A 121 0.15 9.77 7.68
C ASN A 121 1.68 9.75 7.48
N ALA A 122 2.20 10.86 6.93
CA ALA A 122 3.63 11.01 6.68
C ALA A 122 4.48 10.87 7.96
N SER A 123 3.97 11.26 9.13
CA SER A 123 4.68 11.14 10.42
C SER A 123 4.94 9.67 10.79
N LEU A 124 3.91 8.83 10.68
CA LEU A 124 4.04 7.39 10.91
C LEU A 124 5.03 6.75 9.94
N ILE A 125 4.92 7.07 8.65
CA ILE A 125 5.88 6.57 7.65
C ILE A 125 7.29 7.05 7.97
N ASN A 126 7.45 8.30 8.42
CA ASN A 126 8.74 8.88 8.78
C ASN A 126 9.46 8.14 9.92
N SER A 127 8.74 7.41 10.77
CA SER A 127 9.33 6.55 11.80
C SER A 127 10.06 5.31 11.26
N LEU A 128 9.78 4.90 10.01
CA LEU A 128 10.45 3.77 9.37
C LEU A 128 11.89 4.12 8.94
N SER A 129 12.85 3.21 9.13
CA SER A 129 14.19 3.40 8.58
C SER A 129 14.20 3.21 7.04
N PRO A 130 15.13 3.85 6.31
CA PRO A 130 15.29 3.62 4.87
C PRO A 130 15.48 2.14 4.51
N GLU A 131 16.28 1.42 5.29
CA GLU A 131 16.54 -0.01 5.11
C GLU A 131 15.26 -0.85 5.26
N ARG A 132 14.43 -0.52 6.26
CA ARG A 132 13.14 -1.20 6.48
C ARG A 132 12.18 -1.00 5.31
N VAL A 133 12.09 0.23 4.80
CA VAL A 133 11.28 0.52 3.60
C VAL A 133 11.85 -0.23 2.39
N GLY A 134 13.17 -0.16 2.18
CA GLY A 134 13.87 -0.86 1.11
C GLY A 134 13.53 -2.35 1.03
N ASN A 135 13.68 -3.07 2.14
CA ASN A 135 13.41 -4.51 2.23
C ASN A 135 11.93 -4.86 2.04
N ALA A 136 11.01 -4.00 2.49
CA ALA A 136 9.58 -4.25 2.38
C ALA A 136 9.01 -3.95 0.97
N LEU A 137 9.69 -3.13 0.15
CA LEU A 137 9.17 -2.68 -1.14
C LEU A 137 8.90 -3.81 -2.13
N THR A 138 9.67 -4.90 -2.09
CA THR A 138 9.42 -6.10 -2.90
C THR A 138 7.97 -6.61 -2.79
N TYR A 139 7.32 -6.36 -1.64
CA TYR A 139 5.94 -6.76 -1.37
C TYR A 139 4.95 -5.58 -1.49
N LEU A 140 5.36 -4.37 -1.10
CA LEU A 140 4.49 -3.19 -1.08
C LEU A 140 4.26 -2.56 -2.46
N GLY A 141 5.17 -2.76 -3.41
CA GLY A 141 5.20 -1.99 -4.65
C GLY A 141 3.94 -2.11 -5.52
N VAL A 142 3.22 -3.22 -5.49
CA VAL A 142 2.03 -3.44 -6.35
C VAL A 142 0.73 -3.05 -5.65
N THR A 143 0.72 -3.10 -4.33
CA THR A 143 -0.51 -3.15 -3.54
C THR A 143 -0.95 -1.76 -3.05
N LEU A 144 -0.05 -0.78 -3.11
CA LEU A 144 -0.32 0.63 -2.76
C LEU A 144 -0.94 1.44 -3.92
N GLU A 145 -1.41 0.80 -5.00
CA GLU A 145 -2.14 1.50 -6.06
C GLU A 145 -3.42 2.11 -5.49
N GLY A 146 -3.59 3.42 -5.67
CA GLY A 146 -4.70 4.20 -5.13
C GLY A 146 -4.40 4.95 -3.82
N CYS A 147 -3.27 4.71 -3.15
CA CYS A 147 -2.91 5.49 -1.96
C CYS A 147 -2.61 6.97 -2.30
N SER A 148 -2.80 7.85 -1.31
CA SER A 148 -2.44 9.27 -1.43
C SER A 148 -0.97 9.45 -1.81
N ARG A 149 -0.74 10.19 -2.90
CA ARG A 149 0.60 10.53 -3.37
C ARG A 149 1.38 11.32 -2.31
N GLU A 150 0.74 12.30 -1.68
CA GLU A 150 1.39 13.22 -0.75
C GLU A 150 1.62 12.60 0.62
N ASN A 151 0.62 11.89 1.15
CA ASN A 151 0.68 11.36 2.51
C ASN A 151 1.46 10.05 2.59
N VAL A 152 1.52 9.27 1.51
CA VAL A 152 2.02 7.88 1.54
C VAL A 152 3.11 7.63 0.52
N LEU A 153 2.83 7.80 -0.77
CA LEU A 153 3.78 7.40 -1.81
C LEU A 153 5.04 8.26 -1.80
N THR A 154 4.92 9.57 -1.59
CA THR A 154 6.07 10.50 -1.58
C THR A 154 7.00 10.26 -0.39
N PRO A 155 6.51 10.16 0.87
CA PRO A 155 7.37 9.81 2.00
C PRO A 155 8.07 8.45 1.84
N LEU A 156 7.36 7.43 1.36
CA LEU A 156 7.95 6.11 1.09
C LEU A 156 9.01 6.18 -0.01
N ALA A 157 8.75 6.90 -1.09
CA ALA A 157 9.69 7.09 -2.19
C ALA A 157 10.97 7.80 -1.73
N LEU A 158 10.85 8.85 -0.92
CA LEU A 158 12.01 9.58 -0.40
C LEU A 158 12.91 8.70 0.49
N LYS A 159 12.30 7.83 1.31
CA LYS A 159 13.05 6.84 2.10
C LYS A 159 13.71 5.78 1.21
N ALA A 160 12.97 5.26 0.24
CA ALA A 160 13.49 4.29 -0.73
C ALA A 160 14.70 4.84 -1.49
N LEU A 161 14.68 6.13 -1.86
CA LEU A 161 15.81 6.80 -2.52
C LEU A 161 17.07 6.91 -1.65
N SER A 162 16.93 6.81 -0.33
CA SER A 162 18.07 6.78 0.58
C SER A 162 18.65 5.36 0.74
N TYR A 163 17.91 4.33 0.33
CA TYR A 163 18.31 2.93 0.36
C TYR A 163 18.89 2.46 -0.98
N TYR A 164 18.22 2.80 -2.08
CA TYR A 164 18.66 2.41 -3.43
C TYR A 164 19.78 3.31 -3.97
N PRO A 165 20.64 2.78 -4.86
CA PRO A 165 21.64 3.60 -5.54
C PRO A 165 20.99 4.70 -6.38
N PHE A 166 21.75 5.78 -6.63
CA PHE A 166 21.27 6.90 -7.43
C PHE A 166 20.77 6.46 -8.82
N ASN A 167 21.45 5.51 -9.47
CA ASN A 167 20.99 4.89 -10.71
C ASN A 167 20.42 3.50 -10.39
N MET A 168 19.09 3.37 -10.39
CA MET A 168 18.41 2.11 -10.13
C MET A 168 18.39 1.24 -11.38
N ASN A 169 18.61 -0.06 -11.21
CA ASN A 169 18.45 -1.04 -12.29
C ASN A 169 16.98 -1.44 -12.45
N LYS A 170 16.70 -2.21 -13.52
CA LYS A 170 15.34 -2.66 -13.85
C LYS A 170 14.63 -3.44 -12.75
N ALA A 171 15.36 -4.24 -11.97
CA ALA A 171 14.78 -5.02 -10.87
C ALA A 171 14.36 -4.09 -9.73
N GLN A 172 15.21 -3.14 -9.36
CA GLN A 172 14.95 -2.17 -8.29
C GLN A 172 13.76 -1.25 -8.62
N VAL A 173 13.65 -0.79 -9.87
CA VAL A 173 12.49 -0.01 -10.32
C VAL A 173 11.20 -0.83 -10.25
N ARG A 174 11.26 -2.14 -10.56
CA ARG A 174 10.11 -3.04 -10.43
C ARG A 174 9.73 -3.28 -8.97
N GLU A 175 10.71 -3.44 -8.08
CA GLU A 175 10.49 -3.60 -6.64
C GLU A 175 9.82 -2.37 -6.04
N MET A 176 10.24 -1.16 -6.42
CA MET A 176 9.54 0.06 -5.99
C MET A 176 8.07 0.10 -6.45
N GLY A 177 7.76 -0.47 -7.60
CA GLY A 177 6.40 -0.50 -8.14
C GLY A 177 5.74 0.89 -8.16
N VAL A 178 4.53 1.00 -7.63
CA VAL A 178 3.75 2.24 -7.55
C VAL A 178 4.36 3.29 -6.61
N VAL A 179 5.19 2.89 -5.65
CA VAL A 179 5.92 3.83 -4.77
C VAL A 179 6.87 4.70 -5.59
N PHE A 180 7.40 4.19 -6.71
CA PHE A 180 8.19 5.00 -7.65
C PHE A 180 7.43 6.24 -8.10
N ALA A 181 6.10 6.16 -8.25
CA ALA A 181 5.30 7.30 -8.65
C ALA A 181 5.42 8.48 -7.66
N GLY A 182 5.66 8.21 -6.38
CA GLY A 182 5.83 9.22 -5.35
C GLY A 182 7.14 10.00 -5.41
N ILE A 183 8.10 9.62 -6.27
CA ILE A 183 9.36 10.37 -6.37
C ILE A 183 9.06 11.79 -6.89
N PRO A 184 9.52 12.84 -6.17
CA PRO A 184 9.38 14.22 -6.65
C PRO A 184 10.07 14.47 -7.99
N TYR A 185 9.50 15.37 -8.79
CA TYR A 185 9.98 15.71 -10.13
C TYR A 185 11.47 16.11 -10.16
N ASP A 186 11.92 16.93 -9.22
CA ASP A 186 13.29 17.43 -9.12
C ASP A 186 14.31 16.29 -8.87
N LYS A 187 13.86 15.20 -8.24
CA LYS A 187 14.65 13.99 -7.99
C LYS A 187 14.65 13.00 -9.17
N ILE A 188 13.73 13.20 -10.14
CA ILE A 188 13.60 12.45 -11.39
C ILE A 188 14.40 13.13 -12.51
N ALA A 189 14.37 14.45 -12.59
CA ALA A 189 14.92 15.23 -13.71
C ALA A 189 16.44 15.04 -13.94
N GLY A 190 17.18 14.56 -12.94
CA GLY A 190 18.60 14.23 -13.03
C GLY A 190 18.92 12.77 -13.37
N ARG A 191 17.91 11.90 -13.51
CA ARG A 191 18.09 10.46 -13.74
C ARG A 191 18.07 10.14 -15.23
N ASP A 192 18.93 9.21 -15.64
CA ASP A 192 18.94 8.71 -17.01
C ASP A 192 17.64 7.94 -17.33
N ALA A 193 17.23 7.94 -18.61
CA ALA A 193 16.04 7.22 -19.09
C ALA A 193 16.07 5.73 -18.72
N SER A 194 17.27 5.13 -18.64
CA SER A 194 17.47 3.74 -18.20
C SER A 194 16.97 3.48 -16.77
N SER A 195 17.00 4.49 -15.89
CA SER A 195 16.52 4.41 -14.49
C SER A 195 15.00 4.29 -14.37
N PHE A 196 14.26 4.38 -15.47
CA PHE A 196 12.81 4.18 -15.55
C PHE A 196 12.45 2.85 -16.22
N THR A 197 13.45 2.07 -16.63
CA THR A 197 13.25 0.75 -17.19
C THR A 197 12.69 -0.16 -16.10
N GLY A 198 11.50 -0.72 -16.32
CA GLY A 198 10.86 -1.60 -15.33
C GLY A 198 9.66 -0.99 -14.61
N LEU A 199 9.31 0.28 -14.89
CA LEU A 199 8.08 0.87 -14.37
C LEU A 199 6.86 0.00 -14.67
N THR A 200 6.04 -0.21 -13.64
CA THR A 200 4.77 -0.92 -13.79
C THR A 200 3.73 0.02 -14.40
N PRO A 201 2.71 -0.51 -15.11
CA PRO A 201 1.59 0.31 -15.59
C PRO A 201 0.88 1.07 -14.47
N ALA A 202 0.76 0.48 -13.28
CA ALA A 202 0.19 1.12 -12.10
C ALA A 202 1.03 2.34 -11.66
N ALA A 203 2.37 2.20 -11.60
CA ALA A 203 3.26 3.31 -11.29
C ALA A 203 3.11 4.46 -12.28
N LEU A 204 3.06 4.15 -13.59
CA LEU A 204 2.87 5.17 -14.63
C LEU A 204 1.55 5.94 -14.47
N ARG A 205 0.47 5.27 -14.06
CA ARG A 205 -0.83 5.91 -13.82
C ARG A 205 -0.86 6.80 -12.58
N ALA A 206 -0.09 6.44 -11.55
CA ALA A 206 -0.02 7.18 -10.29
C ALA A 206 1.00 8.36 -10.33
N MET A 207 1.81 8.46 -11.39
CA MET A 207 2.75 9.56 -11.57
C MET A 207 2.03 10.88 -11.86
N SER A 208 2.61 11.99 -11.40
CA SER A 208 2.11 13.31 -11.77
C SER A 208 2.42 13.61 -13.25
N SER A 209 1.61 14.45 -13.86
CA SER A 209 1.75 14.84 -15.28
C SER A 209 3.15 15.39 -15.58
N GLU A 210 3.72 16.16 -14.67
CA GLU A 210 5.07 16.75 -14.78
C GLU A 210 6.15 15.68 -14.79
N ALA A 211 6.03 14.65 -13.95
CA ALA A 211 6.95 13.53 -13.89
C ALA A 211 6.88 12.66 -15.17
N ILE A 212 5.71 12.59 -15.82
CA ILE A 212 5.52 11.89 -17.10
C ILE A 212 6.12 12.69 -18.26
N ILE A 213 6.02 14.03 -18.26
CA ILE A 213 6.50 14.89 -19.34
C ILE A 213 8.03 14.84 -19.48
N VAL A 214 8.79 14.75 -18.39
CA VAL A 214 10.26 14.57 -18.44
C VAL A 214 10.66 13.32 -19.23
N ARG A 215 9.84 12.26 -19.18
CA ARG A 215 10.06 11.03 -19.95
C ARG A 215 10.04 11.24 -21.47
N ARG A 216 9.34 12.28 -21.95
CA ARG A 216 9.18 12.54 -23.39
C ARG A 216 10.28 13.41 -23.99
N VAL A 217 11.18 13.97 -23.20
CA VAL A 217 12.28 14.78 -23.72
C VAL A 217 13.56 13.97 -23.71
N PRO A 218 13.95 13.31 -24.83
CA PRO A 218 15.35 12.97 -24.99
C PRO A 218 16.12 14.29 -25.03
N LYS A 219 17.09 14.45 -24.12
CA LYS A 219 18.16 15.44 -24.27
C LYS A 219 18.91 15.11 -25.57
N TYR A 220 18.46 15.66 -26.70
CA TYR A 220 19.33 15.85 -27.85
C TYR A 220 20.28 16.99 -27.50
N VAL A 221 21.44 16.62 -26.95
CA VAL A 221 22.60 17.49 -26.90
C VAL A 221 23.50 17.10 -28.09
N GLY A 222 23.65 18.04 -29.03
CA GLY A 222 24.88 18.26 -29.79
C GLY A 222 25.12 17.40 -31.04
N TYR A 223 25.00 18.02 -32.21
CA TYR A 223 26.03 17.86 -33.25
C TYR A 223 26.55 19.23 -33.68
N HIS A 224 27.88 19.24 -33.82
CA HIS A 224 28.80 20.34 -34.01
C HIS A 224 28.52 21.28 -35.21
N LEU A 225 29.00 22.51 -35.05
CA LEU A 225 29.46 23.41 -36.11
C LEU A 225 30.17 22.65 -37.26
N GLY A 226 29.73 22.90 -38.48
CA GLY A 226 30.42 22.49 -39.70
C GLY A 226 30.06 23.43 -40.85
N ALA A 227 30.90 24.44 -41.08
CA ALA A 227 30.86 25.25 -42.28
C ALA A 227 31.18 24.39 -43.52
N ALA A 228 30.34 24.46 -44.56
CA ALA A 228 30.75 24.26 -45.95
C ALA A 228 29.61 24.74 -46.88
N GLY A 229 29.81 25.89 -47.52
CA GLY A 229 29.02 26.25 -48.69
C GLY A 229 29.37 25.35 -49.88
N LYS A 230 28.40 25.08 -50.75
CA LYS A 230 28.59 25.12 -52.21
C LYS A 230 27.25 25.08 -52.94
N ALA A 231 27.25 25.81 -54.04
CA ALA A 231 26.15 26.14 -54.94
C ALA A 231 25.68 24.96 -55.81
N ILE A 232 24.79 25.30 -56.77
CA ILE A 232 24.29 24.59 -57.98
C ILE A 232 22.82 24.17 -57.77
N ARG A 233 21.82 24.67 -58.51
CA ARG A 233 21.74 25.47 -59.74
C ARG A 233 20.41 26.23 -59.78
#